data_AF-A0AAN1JK29-F1
#
_entry.id   AF-A0AAN1JK29-F1
#
_cell.length_a   1.000
_cell.length_b   1.000
_cell.length_c   1.000
_cell.angle_alpha   90.00
_cell.angle_beta   90.00
_cell.angle_gamma   90.00
#
_symmetry.space_group_name_H-M   'P 1'
#
loop_
_entity.id
_entity.type
_entity.pdbx_description
1 polymer ?
#
loop_
_entity_poly.entity_id
_entity_poly.type
_entity_poly.pdbx_seq_one_letter_code
_entity_poly.pdbx_strand_id
1 'polypeptide(L)'
;MKNEKKSSALRPEGDLARREDDLITRSDRDAVRAALADNLSGHLRIGMLFSQIMEKAVARYTAEHGDSRESRKHVMDAIYGDLEKKFGRTRETVRLYIRCYQRFADHPEEFSKLTLRDMVLRLSGSNPAGAA
;
A
#
# COMPACT_ATOMS: atom_id res chain seq x y z
N MET A 1 39.87 20.29 41.93
CA MET A 1 39.92 19.12 41.02
C MET A 1 38.47 18.71 40.78
N LYS A 2 37.87 18.93 39.60
CA LYS A 2 38.01 18.13 38.36
C LYS A 2 37.89 16.61 38.69
N ASN A 3 37.05 15.77 38.07
CA ASN A 3 36.51 15.80 36.72
C ASN A 3 35.20 14.98 36.63
N GLU A 4 34.36 15.43 35.70
CA GLU A 4 33.30 14.72 34.98
C GLU A 4 33.64 13.27 34.59
N LYS A 5 32.63 12.39 34.67
CA LYS A 5 32.27 11.49 33.56
C LYS A 5 30.76 11.37 33.46
N LYS A 6 30.16 12.40 32.85
CA LYS A 6 28.92 12.28 32.10
C LYS A 6 29.33 11.87 30.69
N SER A 7 29.04 10.65 30.27
CA SER A 7 29.17 10.19 28.88
C SER A 7 28.14 9.08 28.66
N SER A 8 27.03 9.40 28.01
CA SER A 8 26.85 9.28 26.55
C SER A 8 26.72 7.80 26.17
N ALA A 9 25.57 7.33 25.68
CA ALA A 9 25.05 7.80 24.41
C ALA A 9 23.51 7.71 24.34
N LEU A 10 22.91 8.81 23.90
CA LEU A 10 21.73 8.79 23.06
C LEU A 10 21.95 7.81 21.90
N ARG A 11 21.01 6.89 21.68
CA ARG A 11 20.74 6.33 20.35
C ARG A 11 19.24 6.20 20.14
N PRO A 12 18.77 6.41 18.91
CA PRO A 12 17.81 7.46 18.65
C PRO A 12 16.43 6.86 18.32
N GLU A 13 15.41 7.33 19.03
CA GLU A 13 13.99 7.16 18.69
C GLU A 13 13.61 7.82 17.32
N GLY A 14 14.60 8.30 16.55
CA GLY A 14 14.43 9.00 15.28
C GLY A 14 14.84 8.23 14.02
N ASP A 15 15.27 6.96 14.14
CA ASP A 15 15.76 6.17 12.98
C ASP A 15 14.71 5.24 12.36
N LEU A 16 13.63 4.93 13.08
CA LEU A 16 12.56 4.07 12.56
C LEU A 16 11.65 4.83 11.58
N ALA A 17 11.35 6.09 11.87
CA ALA A 17 10.54 6.94 10.98
C ALA A 17 11.23 7.24 9.64
N ARG A 18 12.57 7.28 9.59
CA ARG A 18 13.32 7.51 8.33
C ARG A 18 13.35 6.29 7.40
N ARG A 19 13.17 5.07 7.91
CA ARG A 19 13.17 3.85 7.10
C ARG A 19 11.80 3.52 6.52
N GLU A 20 10.72 3.87 7.22
CA GLU A 20 9.35 3.70 6.71
C GLU A 20 9.09 4.58 5.47
N ASP A 21 9.66 5.80 5.43
CA ASP A 21 9.58 6.70 4.27
C ASP A 21 10.20 6.12 2.98
N ASP A 22 11.09 5.13 3.11
CA ASP A 22 11.86 4.50 2.04
C ASP A 22 11.23 3.19 1.52
N LEU A 23 10.04 2.83 2.02
CA LEU A 23 9.31 1.63 1.57
C LEU A 23 8.58 1.84 0.25
N ILE A 24 8.24 3.09 -0.09
CA ILE A 24 7.67 3.46 -1.39
C ILE A 24 8.74 4.17 -2.19
N THR A 25 9.30 3.50 -3.19
CA THR A 25 10.42 4.04 -3.96
C THR A 25 9.97 5.20 -4.86
N ARG A 26 10.94 5.97 -5.36
CA ARG A 26 10.65 7.01 -6.37
C ARG A 26 9.99 6.42 -7.62
N SER A 27 10.47 5.26 -8.07
CA SER A 27 9.90 4.54 -9.22
C SER A 27 8.43 4.20 -9.01
N ASP A 28 8.08 3.70 -7.82
CA ASP A 28 6.69 3.38 -7.47
C ASP A 28 5.81 4.64 -7.53
N ARG A 29 6.31 5.78 -7.03
CA ARG A 29 5.59 7.06 -7.08
C ARG A 29 5.33 7.54 -8.49
N ASP A 30 6.33 7.46 -9.35
CA ASP A 30 6.23 7.91 -10.73
C ASP A 30 5.27 7.02 -11.53
N ALA A 31 5.30 5.70 -11.30
CA ALA A 31 4.38 4.74 -11.90
C ALA A 31 2.92 4.99 -11.49
N VAL A 32 2.65 5.24 -10.19
CA VAL A 32 1.29 5.52 -9.71
C VAL A 32 0.79 6.85 -10.26
N ARG A 33 1.63 7.90 -10.32
CA ARG A 33 1.25 9.20 -10.88
C ARG A 33 0.91 9.11 -12.36
N ALA A 34 1.69 8.35 -13.13
CA ALA A 34 1.38 8.09 -14.54
C ALA A 34 0.04 7.35 -14.69
N ALA A 35 -0.21 6.32 -13.87
CA ALA A 35 -1.48 5.58 -13.91
C ALA A 35 -2.69 6.42 -13.47
N LEU A 36 -2.50 7.40 -12.58
CA LEU A 36 -3.54 8.36 -12.19
C LEU A 36 -3.89 9.37 -13.29
N ALA A 37 -2.99 9.59 -14.25
CA ALA A 37 -3.22 10.48 -15.38
C ALA A 37 -3.95 9.79 -16.56
N ASP A 38 -3.97 8.45 -16.60
CA ASP A 38 -4.66 7.66 -17.63
C ASP A 38 -6.14 7.43 -17.28
N ASN A 39 -7.05 7.72 -18.21
CA ASN A 39 -8.48 7.50 -18.03
C ASN A 39 -8.88 6.00 -18.15
N LEU A 40 -9.83 5.59 -17.31
CA LEU A 40 -10.56 4.31 -17.24
C LEU A 40 -9.73 3.03 -16.96
N SER A 41 -8.67 2.74 -17.71
CA SER A 41 -7.77 1.59 -17.42
C SER A 41 -6.83 1.85 -16.23
N GLY A 42 -6.73 3.12 -15.82
CA GLY A 42 -5.91 3.57 -14.70
C GLY A 42 -6.30 2.91 -13.37
N HIS A 43 -7.56 2.55 -13.14
CA HIS A 43 -8.00 2.05 -11.81
C HIS A 43 -7.46 0.65 -11.46
N LEU A 44 -7.50 -0.30 -12.40
CA LEU A 44 -6.88 -1.62 -12.18
C LEU A 44 -5.36 -1.49 -12.10
N ARG A 45 -4.78 -0.61 -12.92
CA ARG A 45 -3.34 -0.34 -12.90
C ARG A 45 -2.89 0.29 -11.58
N ILE A 46 -3.66 1.24 -11.02
CA ILE A 46 -3.44 1.82 -9.70
C ILE A 46 -3.56 0.74 -8.62
N GLY A 47 -4.60 -0.11 -8.69
CA GLY A 47 -4.78 -1.23 -7.77
C GLY A 47 -3.62 -2.22 -7.78
N MET A 48 -3.15 -2.58 -8.98
CA MET A 48 -1.97 -3.42 -9.17
C MET A 48 -0.73 -2.80 -8.53
N LEU A 49 -0.45 -1.52 -8.81
CA LEU A 49 0.71 -0.81 -8.27
C LEU A 49 0.64 -0.73 -6.74
N PHE A 50 -0.53 -0.42 -6.17
CA PHE A 50 -0.72 -0.44 -4.72
C PHE A 50 -0.52 -1.83 -4.12
N SER A 51 -0.98 -2.90 -4.76
CA SER A 51 -0.74 -4.28 -4.31
C SER A 51 0.75 -4.60 -4.32
N GLN A 52 1.45 -4.28 -5.41
CA GLN A 52 2.89 -4.52 -5.54
C GLN A 52 3.71 -3.75 -4.51
N ILE A 53 3.38 -2.47 -4.26
CA ILE A 53 4.01 -1.67 -3.20
C ILE A 53 3.80 -2.34 -1.85
N MET A 54 2.56 -2.75 -1.55
CA MET A 54 2.21 -3.42 -0.29
C MET A 54 3.00 -4.72 -0.11
N GLU A 55 3.02 -5.58 -1.12
CA GLU A 55 3.72 -6.88 -1.08
C GLU A 55 5.23 -6.70 -0.89
N LYS A 56 5.85 -5.78 -1.64
CA LYS A 56 7.28 -5.47 -1.49
C LYS A 56 7.61 -4.92 -0.11
N ALA A 57 6.81 -3.99 0.40
CA ALA A 57 7.02 -3.39 1.70
C ALA A 57 6.87 -4.43 2.83
N VAL A 58 5.83 -5.26 2.75
CA VAL A 58 5.62 -6.37 3.70
C VAL A 58 6.81 -7.32 3.66
N ALA A 59 7.22 -7.79 2.48
CA ALA A 59 8.31 -8.74 2.33
C ALA A 59 9.65 -8.19 2.85
N ARG A 60 9.96 -6.92 2.55
CA ARG A 60 11.18 -6.26 3.05
C ARG A 60 11.15 -6.12 4.58
N TYR A 61 10.03 -5.66 5.13
CA TYR A 61 9.91 -5.46 6.57
C TYR A 61 9.96 -6.77 7.35
N THR A 62 9.26 -7.81 6.91
CA THR A 62 9.26 -9.12 7.58
C THR A 62 10.59 -9.87 7.42
N ALA A 63 11.33 -9.65 6.32
CA ALA A 63 12.68 -10.17 6.18
C ALA A 63 13.65 -9.57 7.21
N GLU A 64 13.48 -8.29 7.55
CA GLU A 64 14.32 -7.59 8.52
C GLU A 64 13.88 -7.79 9.98
N HIS A 65 12.58 -7.91 10.25
CA HIS A 65 12.00 -7.87 11.61
C HIS A 65 11.26 -9.16 12.02
N GLY A 66 11.24 -10.18 11.16
CA GLY A 66 10.53 -11.44 11.36
C GLY A 66 9.08 -11.41 10.85
N ASP A 67 8.65 -12.50 10.21
CA ASP A 67 7.28 -12.67 9.69
C ASP A 67 6.32 -13.10 10.81
N SER A 68 5.66 -12.11 11.40
CA SER A 68 4.57 -12.29 12.35
C SER A 68 3.31 -11.57 11.88
N ARG A 69 2.16 -11.94 12.43
CA ARG A 69 0.90 -11.25 12.14
C ARG A 69 0.97 -9.79 12.57
N GLU A 70 1.58 -9.50 13.71
CA GLU A 70 1.81 -8.14 14.19
C GLU A 70 2.71 -7.35 13.22
N SER A 71 3.84 -7.92 12.81
CA SER A 71 4.79 -7.28 11.87
C SER A 71 4.10 -6.93 10.55
N ARG A 72 3.35 -7.87 9.96
CA ARG A 72 2.61 -7.64 8.71
C ARG A 72 1.54 -6.57 8.88
N LYS A 73 0.79 -6.59 9.98
CA LYS A 73 -0.24 -5.57 10.23
C LYS A 73 0.37 -4.18 10.38
N HIS A 74 1.46 -4.06 11.14
CA HIS A 74 2.16 -2.79 11.37
C HIS A 74 2.60 -2.14 10.06
N VAL A 75 3.32 -2.89 9.22
CA VAL A 75 3.80 -2.36 7.93
C VAL A 75 2.64 -2.08 6.96
N MET A 76 1.59 -2.90 6.94
CA MET A 76 0.42 -2.62 6.11
C MET A 76 -0.27 -1.31 6.49
N ASP A 77 -0.47 -1.07 7.79
CA ASP A 77 -1.08 0.16 8.29
C ASP A 77 -0.22 1.40 7.99
N ALA A 78 1.12 1.27 8.10
CA ALA A 78 2.06 2.31 7.69
C ALA A 78 1.95 2.64 6.19
N ILE A 79 1.97 1.62 5.34
CA ILE A 79 1.87 1.79 3.87
C ILE A 79 0.53 2.39 3.47
N TYR A 80 -0.59 2.00 4.10
CA TYR A 80 -1.87 2.65 3.83
C TYR A 80 -1.85 4.14 4.16
N GLY A 81 -1.25 4.53 5.29
CA GLY A 81 -1.08 5.94 5.65
C GLY A 81 -0.16 6.69 4.69
N ASP A 82 0.88 6.04 4.19
CA ASP A 82 1.82 6.62 3.25
C ASP A 82 1.23 6.82 1.85
N LEU A 83 0.50 5.83 1.33
CA LEU A 83 -0.23 5.93 0.08
C LEU A 83 -1.27 7.05 0.14
N GLU A 84 -1.92 7.21 1.29
CA GLU A 84 -2.87 8.29 1.53
C GLU A 84 -2.22 9.68 1.46
N LYS A 85 -1.13 9.89 2.20
CA LYS A 85 -0.38 11.16 2.20
C LYS A 85 0.21 11.47 0.83
N LYS A 86 0.82 10.49 0.16
CA LYS A 86 1.60 10.68 -1.07
C LYS A 86 0.72 10.85 -2.32
N PHE A 87 -0.48 10.25 -2.34
CA PHE A 87 -1.37 10.27 -3.50
C PHE A 87 -2.71 10.97 -3.26
N GLY A 88 -2.97 11.48 -2.06
CA GLY A 88 -4.19 12.22 -1.73
C GLY A 88 -5.47 11.37 -1.85
N ARG A 89 -5.36 10.06 -1.57
CA ARG A 89 -6.47 9.10 -1.64
C ARG A 89 -6.71 8.54 -0.24
N THR A 90 -7.96 8.48 0.21
CA THR A 90 -8.25 7.92 1.54
C THR A 90 -7.82 6.45 1.62
N ARG A 91 -7.55 5.94 2.83
CA ARG A 91 -7.19 4.53 3.03
C ARG A 91 -8.25 3.58 2.48
N GLU A 92 -9.53 3.93 2.60
CA GLU A 92 -10.65 3.16 2.05
C GLU A 92 -10.56 3.09 0.53
N THR A 93 -10.21 4.20 -0.13
CA THR A 93 -10.04 4.27 -1.58
C THR A 93 -8.86 3.41 -2.04
N VAL A 94 -7.73 3.47 -1.33
CA VAL A 94 -6.55 2.61 -1.61
C VAL A 94 -6.91 1.13 -1.47
N ARG A 95 -7.59 0.75 -0.37
CA ARG A 95 -8.07 -0.62 -0.15
C ARG A 95 -9.03 -1.06 -1.25
N LEU A 96 -9.92 -0.19 -1.69
CA LEU A 96 -10.85 -0.47 -2.77
C LEU A 96 -10.10 -0.75 -4.07
N TYR A 97 -9.11 0.07 -4.45
CA TYR A 97 -8.30 -0.18 -5.64
C TYR A 97 -7.59 -1.54 -5.59
N ILE A 98 -6.96 -1.88 -4.46
CA ILE A 98 -6.30 -3.18 -4.28
C ILE A 98 -7.31 -4.32 -4.43
N ARG A 99 -8.49 -4.22 -3.81
CA ARG A 99 -9.55 -5.25 -3.92
C ARG A 99 -10.09 -5.39 -5.34
N CYS A 100 -10.34 -4.27 -6.03
CA CYS A 100 -10.74 -4.29 -7.43
C CYS A 100 -9.70 -5.02 -8.28
N TYR A 101 -8.41 -4.70 -8.11
CA TYR A 101 -7.34 -5.41 -8.79
C TYR A 101 -7.38 -6.91 -8.46
N GLN A 102 -7.34 -7.30 -7.19
CA GLN A 102 -7.32 -8.71 -6.80
C GLN A 102 -8.53 -9.52 -7.31
N ARG A 103 -9.68 -8.88 -7.49
CA ARG A 103 -10.89 -9.54 -7.99
C ARG A 103 -10.97 -9.62 -9.51
N PHE A 104 -10.41 -8.65 -10.22
CA PHE A 104 -10.58 -8.46 -11.65
C PHE A 104 -9.28 -8.66 -12.44
N ALA A 105 -8.15 -8.89 -11.78
CA ALA A 105 -6.83 -9.06 -12.40
C ALA A 105 -6.73 -10.29 -13.30
N ASP A 106 -7.52 -11.34 -13.04
CA ASP A 106 -7.50 -12.58 -13.84
C ASP A 106 -8.11 -12.39 -15.24
N HIS A 107 -8.96 -11.37 -15.41
CA HIS A 107 -9.62 -11.06 -16.68
C HIS A 107 -9.52 -9.57 -17.03
N PRO A 108 -8.29 -9.03 -17.21
CA PRO A 108 -8.06 -7.60 -17.37
C PRO A 108 -8.67 -7.05 -18.68
N GLU A 109 -8.72 -7.88 -19.72
CA GLU A 109 -9.34 -7.58 -21.03
C GLU A 109 -10.82 -7.20 -20.86
N GLU A 110 -11.56 -7.97 -20.04
CA GLU A 110 -12.99 -7.80 -19.78
C GLU A 110 -13.28 -6.55 -18.93
N PHE A 111 -12.35 -6.20 -18.04
CA PHE A 111 -12.54 -5.15 -17.05
C PHE A 111 -11.80 -3.83 -17.36
N SER A 112 -11.04 -3.80 -18.46
CA SER A 112 -10.28 -2.65 -18.95
C SER A 112 -11.13 -1.39 -19.22
N LYS A 113 -12.42 -1.58 -19.50
CA LYS A 113 -13.38 -0.51 -19.82
C LYS A 113 -14.27 -0.12 -18.64
N LEU A 114 -14.14 -0.77 -17.48
CA LEU A 114 -14.99 -0.48 -16.34
C LEU A 114 -14.54 0.77 -15.61
N THR A 115 -15.51 1.61 -15.25
CA THR A 115 -15.25 2.71 -14.30
C THR A 115 -15.04 2.12 -12.90
N LEU A 116 -14.44 2.92 -11.99
CA LEU A 116 -14.38 2.54 -10.58
C LEU A 116 -15.77 2.24 -9.99
N ARG A 117 -16.80 2.97 -10.43
CA ARG A 117 -18.19 2.73 -10.03
C ARG A 117 -18.67 1.35 -10.48
N ASP A 118 -18.39 0.95 -11.72
CA ASP A 118 -18.79 -0.36 -12.25
C ASP A 118 -18.08 -1.51 -11.54
N MET A 119 -16.81 -1.32 -11.17
CA MET A 119 -16.04 -2.29 -10.37
C MET A 119 -16.62 -2.43 -8.96
N VAL A 120 -16.97 -1.31 -8.30
CA VAL A 120 -17.62 -1.31 -6.98
C VAL A 120 -18.97 -2.04 -7.03
N LEU A 121 -19.80 -1.73 -8.03
CA LEU A 121 -21.10 -2.39 -8.19
C LEU A 121 -20.95 -3.92 -8.35
N ARG A 122 -19.94 -4.38 -9.09
CA ARG A 122 -19.64 -5.82 -9.23
C ARG A 122 -19.08 -6.45 -7.97
N LEU A 123 -18.29 -5.71 -7.18
CA LEU A 123 -17.83 -6.16 -5.86
C LEU A 123 -19.00 -6.33 -4.89
N SER A 124 -19.98 -5.42 -4.90
CA SER A 124 -21.18 -5.50 -4.05
C SER A 124 -22.19 -6.54 -4.53
N GLY A 125 -22.29 -6.75 -5.85
CA GLY A 125 -23.15 -7.78 -6.46
C GLY A 125 -22.60 -9.20 -6.36
N SER A 126 -21.28 -9.36 -6.13
CA SER A 126 -20.64 -10.65 -5.82
C SER A 126 -20.82 -11.00 -4.35
N ASN A 127 -22.05 -11.15 -3.89
CA ASN A 127 -22.33 -11.84 -2.62
C ASN A 127 -22.72 -13.29 -2.94
N PRO A 128 -21.80 -14.27 -2.90
CA PRO A 128 -22.17 -15.68 -3.01
C PRO A 128 -22.91 -16.22 -1.78
N ALA A 129 -23.19 -15.41 -0.75
CA ALA A 129 -23.91 -15.83 0.45
C ALA A 129 -25.45 -15.91 0.29
N GLY A 130 -25.94 -16.19 -0.93
CA GLY A 130 -27.36 -16.40 -1.23
C GLY A 130 -27.66 -17.69 -1.99
N ALA A 131 -26.68 -18.57 -2.15
CA ALA A 131 -26.85 -19.89 -2.78
C ALA A 131 -26.33 -20.98 -1.83
N ALA A 132 -27.11 -21.24 -0.78
CA ALA A 132 -27.08 -22.47 0.00
C ALA A 132 -28.46 -22.66 0.64
#